data_AF-A0A2G2DH77-F1
#
_entry.id   AF-A0A2G2DH77-F1
#
_cell.length_a   1.000
_cell.length_b   1.000
_cell.length_c   1.000
_cell.angle_alpha   90.00
_cell.angle_beta   90.00
_cell.angle_gamma   90.00
#
_symmetry.space_group_name_H-M   'P 1'
#
loop_
_entity.id
_entity.type
_entity.pdbx_description
1 polymer ?
#
loop_
_entity_poly.entity_id
_entity_poly.type
_entity_poly.pdbx_seq_one_letter_code
_entity_poly.pdbx_strand_id
1 'polypeptide(L)'
;MAEKKKSALRSTPSIKKSRSLDQFAAAAGARNIEHEELYPWEDPRIREDVKKNLPLRLPEPLYMKLKYIADHTPYSMNSFILEKLTGEIEEEITALLG
;
A
#
# COMPACT_ATOMS: atom_id res chain seq x y z
N MET A 1 23.06 -54.28 -41.38
CA MET A 1 22.51 -52.95 -41.70
C MET A 1 21.69 -52.46 -40.51
N ALA A 2 22.15 -51.44 -39.77
CA ALA A 2 21.30 -50.63 -38.89
C ALA A 2 22.07 -49.35 -38.50
N GLU A 3 21.93 -48.30 -39.30
CA GLU A 3 22.44 -46.97 -38.98
C GLU A 3 21.64 -46.35 -37.84
N LYS A 4 22.33 -45.96 -36.76
CA LYS A 4 21.72 -45.26 -35.63
C LYS A 4 21.58 -43.76 -35.97
N LYS A 5 20.36 -43.33 -36.30
CA LYS A 5 20.02 -41.90 -36.45
C LYS A 5 20.15 -41.18 -35.09
N LYS A 6 20.96 -40.12 -35.03
CA LYS A 6 21.10 -39.27 -33.82
C LYS A 6 19.88 -38.35 -33.71
N SER A 7 19.22 -38.37 -32.55
CA SER A 7 18.02 -37.60 -32.21
C SER A 7 18.31 -36.09 -32.15
N ALA A 8 17.48 -35.28 -32.79
CA ALA A 8 17.60 -33.82 -32.92
C ALA A 8 17.17 -33.03 -31.67
N LEU A 9 17.06 -33.68 -30.51
CA LEU A 9 16.51 -33.09 -29.27
C LEU A 9 17.57 -32.64 -28.25
N ARG A 10 18.86 -32.63 -28.64
CA ARG A 10 19.96 -32.13 -27.80
C ARG A 10 20.77 -31.02 -28.48
N SER A 11 20.09 -30.02 -29.05
CA SER A 11 20.73 -28.74 -29.36
C SER A 11 20.45 -27.76 -28.24
N THR A 12 21.48 -27.37 -27.49
CA THR A 12 21.42 -26.17 -26.65
C THR A 12 21.26 -24.98 -27.58
N PRO A 13 20.21 -24.14 -27.42
CA PRO A 13 20.04 -22.97 -28.27
C PRO A 13 21.23 -22.02 -28.09
N SER A 14 21.83 -21.58 -29.20
CA SER A 14 22.87 -20.56 -29.19
C SER A 14 22.26 -19.25 -28.68
N ILE A 15 22.60 -18.89 -27.44
CA ILE A 15 22.24 -17.59 -26.86
C ILE A 15 22.96 -16.53 -27.69
N LYS A 16 22.22 -15.86 -28.58
CA LYS A 16 22.69 -14.63 -29.22
C LYS A 16 22.79 -13.56 -28.13
N LYS A 17 24.03 -13.24 -27.72
CA LYS A 17 24.36 -12.13 -26.81
C LYS A 17 24.04 -10.79 -27.48
N SER A 18 22.78 -10.40 -27.55
CA SER A 18 22.41 -9.07 -28.07
C SER A 18 21.27 -8.38 -27.31
N ARG A 19 21.07 -8.75 -26.05
CA ARG A 19 20.62 -7.78 -25.04
C ARG A 19 21.70 -7.74 -23.98
N SER A 20 22.48 -6.66 -24.00
CA SER A 20 23.55 -6.45 -23.04
C SER A 20 22.94 -6.47 -21.64
N LEU A 21 23.58 -7.18 -20.72
CA LEU A 21 23.24 -7.13 -19.30
C LEU A 21 23.23 -5.68 -18.79
N ASP A 22 24.05 -4.83 -19.41
CA ASP A 22 24.10 -3.38 -19.17
C ASP A 22 22.80 -2.67 -19.56
N GLN A 23 22.10 -3.07 -20.63
CA GLN A 23 20.80 -2.48 -20.99
C GLN A 23 19.70 -2.88 -20.00
N PHE A 24 19.78 -4.10 -19.44
CA PHE A 24 18.89 -4.53 -18.37
C PHE A 24 19.19 -3.80 -17.05
N ALA A 25 20.47 -3.68 -16.68
CA ALA A 25 20.92 -2.95 -15.50
C ALA A 25 20.61 -1.44 -15.58
N ALA A 26 20.75 -0.84 -16.76
CA ALA A 26 20.40 0.55 -17.01
C ALA A 26 18.89 0.82 -16.85
N ALA A 27 18.04 -0.15 -17.20
CA ALA A 27 16.59 -0.04 -17.03
C ALA A 27 16.13 -0.11 -15.56
N ALA A 28 16.94 -0.66 -14.65
CA ALA A 28 16.62 -0.73 -13.22
C ALA A 28 16.69 0.65 -12.52
N GLY A 29 17.40 1.62 -13.10
CA GLY A 29 17.53 2.99 -12.59
C GLY A 29 16.69 4.03 -13.33
N ALA A 30 16.15 3.70 -14.51
CA ALA A 30 15.39 4.62 -15.36
C ALA A 30 13.91 4.70 -14.93
N ARG A 31 13.66 5.05 -13.67
CA ARG A 31 12.36 5.59 -13.27
C ARG A 31 12.53 7.11 -13.17
N ASN A 32 12.38 7.80 -14.30
CA ASN A 32 11.97 9.21 -14.26
C ASN A 32 10.51 9.21 -13.80
N ILE A 33 10.32 9.05 -12.50
CA ILE A 33 9.07 9.47 -11.86
C ILE A 33 9.29 10.96 -11.70
N GLU A 34 8.60 11.77 -12.50
CA GLU A 34 8.36 13.14 -12.08
C GLU A 34 7.71 13.00 -10.71
N HIS A 35 8.47 13.32 -9.66
CA HIS A 35 7.97 13.29 -8.31
C HIS A 35 7.01 14.46 -8.19
N GLU A 36 5.79 14.27 -8.68
CA GLU A 36 4.64 14.92 -8.08
C GLU A 36 4.78 14.62 -6.58
N GLU A 37 4.92 15.66 -5.77
CA GLU A 37 5.03 15.55 -4.32
C GLU A 37 3.69 15.04 -3.79
N LEU A 38 3.43 13.74 -3.96
CA LEU A 38 2.22 13.08 -3.48
C LEU A 38 2.21 13.17 -1.96
N TYR A 39 1.03 13.47 -1.41
CA TYR A 39 0.89 13.42 0.03
C TYR A 39 1.07 11.99 0.54
N PRO A 40 1.53 11.78 1.78
CA PRO A 40 1.79 10.44 2.31
C PRO A 40 0.59 9.48 2.26
N TRP A 41 -0.64 10.00 2.25
CA TRP A 41 -1.88 9.21 2.13
C TRP A 41 -2.33 8.95 0.69
N GLU A 42 -1.75 9.61 -0.30
CA GLU A 42 -2.02 9.41 -1.73
C GLU A 42 -1.08 8.39 -2.39
N ASP A 43 -0.08 7.91 -1.64
CA ASP A 43 0.88 6.93 -2.14
C ASP A 43 0.14 5.64 -2.58
N PRO A 44 0.37 5.12 -3.80
CA PRO A 44 -0.30 3.92 -4.32
C PRO A 44 -0.13 2.66 -3.46
N ARG A 45 0.82 2.65 -2.52
CA ARG A 45 1.07 1.55 -1.58
C ARG A 45 0.18 1.62 -0.34
N ILE A 46 -0.51 2.74 -0.10
CA ILE A 46 -1.47 2.89 0.99
C ILE A 46 -2.75 2.14 0.62
N ARG A 47 -3.23 1.33 1.57
CA ARG A 47 -4.38 0.45 1.39
C ARG A 47 -5.52 0.90 2.27
N GLU A 48 -6.67 1.21 1.67
CA GLU A 48 -7.89 1.64 2.36
C GLU A 48 -8.50 0.55 3.26
N ASP A 49 -8.27 -0.72 2.93
CA ASP A 49 -8.80 -1.85 3.68
C ASP A 49 -8.00 -2.18 4.96
N VAL A 50 -6.79 -1.61 5.10
CA VAL A 50 -5.90 -1.87 6.24
C VAL A 50 -6.17 -0.86 7.35
N LYS A 51 -6.75 -1.34 8.45
CA LYS A 51 -6.93 -0.54 9.67
C LYS A 51 -5.68 -0.59 10.54
N LYS A 52 -5.17 0.59 10.91
CA LYS A 52 -4.05 0.74 11.87
C LYS A 52 -4.61 1.02 13.27
N ASN A 53 -3.99 0.44 14.29
CA ASN A 53 -4.38 0.69 15.67
C ASN A 53 -3.70 1.98 16.18
N LEU A 54 -4.47 2.89 16.75
CA LEU A 54 -3.99 4.12 17.39
C LEU A 54 -4.40 4.11 18.87
N PRO A 55 -3.49 3.83 19.82
CA PRO A 55 -3.83 3.82 21.23
C PRO A 55 -4.05 5.25 21.74
N LEU A 56 -5.30 5.58 22.07
CA LEU A 56 -5.69 6.89 22.62
C LEU A 56 -5.61 6.90 24.15
N ARG A 57 -5.02 7.94 24.74
CA ARG A 57 -5.05 8.19 26.18
C ARG A 57 -6.15 9.20 26.49
N LEU A 58 -7.25 8.72 27.05
CA LEU A 58 -8.40 9.54 27.41
C LEU A 58 -8.45 9.77 28.93
N PRO A 59 -8.81 10.98 29.39
CA PRO A 59 -9.20 11.18 30.77
C PRO A 59 -10.37 10.25 31.15
N GLU A 60 -10.35 9.73 32.37
CA GLU A 60 -11.36 8.79 32.84
C GLU A 60 -12.81 9.29 32.67
N PRO A 61 -13.15 10.56 32.99
CA PRO A 61 -14.53 11.05 32.79
C PRO A 61 -14.99 10.98 31.33
N LEU A 62 -14.08 11.20 30.38
CA LEU A 62 -14.40 11.14 28.96
C LEU A 62 -14.59 9.70 28.49
N TYR A 63 -13.71 8.80 28.95
CA TYR A 63 -13.88 7.36 28.70
C TYR A 63 -15.23 6.85 29.21
N MET A 64 -15.66 7.27 30.41
CA MET A 64 -16.95 6.85 30.97
C MET A 64 -18.14 7.38 30.14
N LYS A 65 -18.06 8.61 29.62
CA LYS A 65 -19.07 9.14 28.69
C LYS A 65 -19.15 8.34 27.40
N LEU A 66 -18.01 7.96 26.83
CA LEU A 66 -17.96 7.13 25.61
C LEU A 66 -18.53 5.74 25.86
N LYS A 67 -18.20 5.12 26.99
CA LYS A 67 -18.78 3.84 27.39
C LYS A 67 -20.30 3.95 27.50
N TYR A 68 -20.81 5.00 28.15
CA TYR A 68 -22.24 5.24 28.27
C TYR A 68 -22.91 5.35 26.88
N ILE A 69 -22.31 6.09 25.94
CA ILE A 69 -22.82 6.18 24.57
C ILE A 69 -22.90 4.80 23.91
N ALA A 70 -21.84 4.00 24.02
CA ALA A 70 -21.81 2.67 23.42
C ALA A 70 -22.86 1.72 24.03
N ASP A 71 -23.17 1.87 25.32
CA ASP A 71 -24.20 1.07 26.00
C ASP A 71 -25.63 1.46 25.59
N HIS A 72 -25.84 2.68 25.06
CA HIS A 72 -27.16 3.25 24.75
C HIS A 72 -27.41 3.49 23.25
N THR A 73 -26.47 3.10 22.40
CA THR A 73 -26.54 3.28 20.94
C THR A 73 -26.06 2.01 20.25
N PRO A 74 -26.35 1.80 18.95
CA PRO A 74 -25.80 0.65 18.22
C PRO A 74 -24.30 0.77 17.92
N TYR A 75 -23.65 1.88 18.30
CA TYR A 75 -22.24 2.12 18.03
C TYR A 75 -21.34 1.50 19.10
N SER A 76 -20.24 0.87 18.66
CA SER A 76 -19.11 0.63 19.55
C SER A 76 -18.39 1.94 19.88
N MET A 77 -17.64 1.98 20.99
CA MET A 77 -16.79 3.14 21.32
C MET A 77 -15.86 3.50 20.15
N ASN A 78 -15.22 2.51 19.52
CA ASN A 78 -14.30 2.74 18.41
C ASN A 78 -15.01 3.26 17.16
N SER A 79 -16.17 2.70 16.80
CA SER A 79 -16.92 3.18 15.62
C SER A 79 -17.46 4.59 15.83
N PHE A 80 -17.93 4.92 17.05
CA PHE A 80 -18.37 6.27 17.38
C PHE A 80 -17.23 7.28 17.27
N ILE A 81 -16.05 6.96 17.82
CA ILE A 81 -14.86 7.81 17.74
C ILE A 81 -14.43 7.97 16.28
N LEU A 82 -14.33 6.88 15.52
CA LEU A 82 -13.91 6.93 14.12
C LEU A 82 -14.85 7.76 13.26
N GLU A 83 -16.17 7.59 13.38
CA GLU A 83 -17.14 8.37 12.60
C GLU A 83 -16.98 9.87 12.82
N LYS A 84 -16.76 10.30 14.08
CA LYS A 84 -16.55 11.71 14.40
C LYS A 84 -15.17 12.22 13.99
N LEU A 85 -14.12 11.43 14.18
CA LEU A 85 -12.76 11.83 13.82
C LEU A 85 -12.55 11.92 12.30
N THR A 86 -13.16 11.05 11.50
CA THR A 86 -12.95 11.07 10.04
C THR A 86 -13.34 12.42 9.45
N GLY A 87 -14.50 12.97 9.81
CA GLY A 87 -14.92 14.28 9.32
C GLY A 87 -13.95 15.40 9.68
N GLU A 88 -13.57 15.46 10.97
CA GLU A 88 -12.62 16.46 11.48
C GLU A 88 -11.23 16.35 10.82
N ILE A 89 -10.77 15.13 10.49
CA ILE A 89 -9.50 14.93 9.79
C ILE A 89 -9.56 15.50 8.38
N GLU A 90 -10.62 15.20 7.62
CA GLU A 90 -10.76 15.70 6.24
C GLU A 90 -10.91 17.23 6.22
N GLU A 91 -11.66 17.80 7.18
CA GLU A 91 -11.79 19.25 7.35
C GLU A 91 -10.44 19.91 7.66
N GLU A 92 -9.66 19.36 8.60
CA GLU A 92 -8.34 19.89 8.95
C GLU A 92 -7.34 19.75 7.80
N ILE A 93 -7.33 18.62 7.09
CA ILE A 93 -6.47 18.43 5.91
C ILE A 93 -6.84 19.44 4.82
N THR A 94 -8.13 19.65 4.57
CA THR A 94 -8.58 20.67 3.60
C THR A 94 -8.11 22.06 4.02
N ALA A 95 -8.27 22.42 5.31
CA ALA A 95 -7.84 23.72 5.83
C ALA A 95 -6.33 23.93 5.73
N LEU A 96 -5.53 22.87 5.89
CA LEU A 96 -4.07 22.92 5.74
C LEU A 96 -3.62 23.07 4.29
N LEU A 97 -4.41 22.57 3.33
CA LEU A 97 -4.05 22.53 1.91
C LEU A 97 -4.67 23.65 1.07
N GLY A 98 -5.75 24.30 1.54
CA GLY A 98 -6.33 25.51 0.93
C GLY A 98 -7.72 25.32 0.34
#